data_AF-A0A2V5MI70-F1
#
_entry.id   AF-A0A2V5MI70-F1
#
_cell.length_a   1.000
_cell.length_b   1.000
_cell.length_c   1.000
_cell.angle_alpha   90.00
_cell.angle_beta   90.00
_cell.angle_gamma   90.00
#
_symmetry.space_group_name_H-M   'P 1'
#
loop_
_entity.id
_entity.type
_entity.pdbx_description
1 polymer ?
#
loop_
_entity_poly.entity_id
_entity_poly.type
_entity_poly.pdbx_seq_one_letter_code
_entity_poly.pdbx_strand_id
1 'polypeptide(L)'
;MVDVRQSRNTSLIEIRVLSKDQVAAAQIANAIADVYRRQTSAAKNSAAVELVDAAEPGIRPVRPNVPLSLSLGWIGSVVVATLVALLLRGWLPKNARSGSTP
;
A
#
# COMPACT_ATOMS: atom_id res chain seq x y z
N MET A 1 6.95 -4.51 4.68
CA MET A 1 7.83 -4.26 5.85
C MET A 1 7.65 -5.41 6.82
N VAL A 2 8.75 -5.91 7.39
CA VAL A 2 8.74 -7.02 8.36
C VAL A 2 9.36 -6.51 9.65
N ASP A 3 8.70 -6.71 10.78
CA ASP A 3 9.20 -6.38 12.12
C ASP A 3 9.02 -7.61 13.02
N VAL A 4 10.08 -7.98 13.74
CA VAL A 4 10.09 -9.13 14.66
C VAL A 4 10.53 -8.61 16.02
N ARG A 5 9.63 -8.71 17.00
CA ARG A 5 9.90 -8.22 18.35
C ARG A 5 9.55 -9.29 19.36
N GLN A 6 10.43 -9.45 20.34
CA GLN A 6 10.13 -10.24 21.52
C GLN A 6 9.44 -9.34 22.55
N SER A 7 8.30 -9.76 23.07
CA SER A 7 7.57 -9.00 24.08
C SER A 7 8.30 -9.08 25.42
N ARG A 8 8.72 -7.94 25.97
CA ARG A 8 9.47 -7.89 27.23
C ARG A 8 8.62 -8.48 28.36
N ASN A 9 9.26 -9.23 29.26
CA ASN A 9 8.61 -9.94 30.38
C ASN A 9 7.63 -11.07 29.97
N THR A 10 7.62 -11.49 28.70
CA THR A 10 6.87 -12.68 28.25
C THR A 10 7.74 -13.51 27.30
N SER A 11 7.53 -14.82 27.21
CA SER A 11 8.22 -15.68 26.24
C SER A 11 7.61 -15.62 24.84
N LEU A 12 6.89 -14.54 24.50
CA LEU A 12 6.18 -14.37 23.24
C LEU A 12 7.04 -13.63 22.20
N ILE A 13 6.99 -14.14 20.98
CA ILE A 13 7.60 -13.52 19.79
C ILE A 13 6.46 -13.07 18.89
N GLU A 14 6.46 -11.79 18.55
CA GLU A 14 5.48 -11.19 17.65
C GLU A 14 6.12 -10.95 16.28
N ILE A 15 5.47 -11.47 15.24
CA ILE A 15 5.89 -11.32 13.84
C ILE A 15 4.85 -10.43 13.15
N ARG A 16 5.24 -9.22 12.76
CA ARG A 16 4.37 -8.30 12.01
C ARG A 16 4.84 -8.16 10.59
N VAL A 17 3.97 -8.51 9.64
CA VAL A 17 4.22 -8.35 8.20
C VAL A 17 3.21 -7.38 7.62
N LEU A 18 3.71 -6.30 7.02
CA LEU A 18 2.92 -5.29 6.33
C LEU A 18 3.08 -5.47 4.81
N SER A 19 1.98 -5.80 4.13
CA SER A 19 1.86 -5.90 2.68
C SER A 19 0.54 -5.30 2.20
N LYS A 20 0.49 -4.91 0.92
CA LYS A 20 -0.75 -4.48 0.23
C LYS A 20 -1.72 -5.65 0.05
N ASP A 21 -1.17 -6.86 -0.11
CA ASP A 21 -1.94 -8.09 -0.19
C ASP A 21 -1.98 -8.75 1.20
N GLN A 22 -3.20 -8.83 1.75
CA GLN A 22 -3.50 -9.44 3.04
C GLN A 22 -3.15 -10.94 3.07
N VAL A 23 -3.30 -11.64 1.93
CA VAL A 23 -3.00 -13.08 1.83
C VAL A 23 -1.49 -13.28 1.86
N ALA A 24 -0.76 -12.51 1.05
CA ALA A 24 0.70 -12.54 1.06
C ALA A 24 1.29 -12.20 2.43
N ALA A 25 0.73 -11.20 3.14
CA ALA A 25 1.18 -10.84 4.48
C ALA A 25 1.06 -12.03 5.47
N ALA A 26 -0.10 -12.69 5.47
CA ALA A 26 -0.36 -13.84 6.33
C ALA A 26 0.57 -15.02 6.01
N GLN A 27 0.74 -15.33 4.72
CA GLN A 27 1.63 -16.41 4.28
C GLN A 27 3.08 -16.18 4.71
N ILE A 28 3.59 -14.95 4.55
CA ILE A 28 4.96 -14.61 4.94
C ILE A 28 5.12 -14.73 6.46
N ALA A 29 4.16 -14.24 7.25
CA ALA A 29 4.22 -14.34 8.72
C ALA A 29 4.25 -15.80 9.20
N ASN A 30 3.37 -16.65 8.65
CA ASN A 30 3.34 -18.08 8.96
C ASN A 30 4.63 -18.79 8.54
N ALA A 31 5.18 -18.46 7.37
CA ALA A 31 6.44 -19.03 6.91
C ALA A 31 7.61 -18.66 7.84
N ILE A 32 7.67 -17.42 8.32
CA ILE A 32 8.69 -16.99 9.29
C ILE A 32 8.55 -17.77 10.60
N ALA A 33 7.33 -17.93 11.11
CA ALA A 33 7.06 -18.70 12.33
C ALA A 33 7.51 -20.16 12.20
N ASP A 34 7.23 -20.80 11.06
CA ASP A 34 7.64 -22.17 10.79
C ASP A 34 9.15 -22.34 10.71
N VAL A 35 9.84 -21.43 10.03
CA VAL A 35 11.32 -21.43 9.95
C VAL A 35 11.93 -21.29 11.34
N TYR A 36 11.41 -20.38 12.16
CA TYR A 36 11.89 -20.16 13.51
C TYR A 36 11.71 -21.41 14.39
N ARG A 37 10.52 -22.03 14.35
CA ARG A 37 10.24 -23.28 15.08
C ARG A 37 11.18 -24.42 14.68
N ARG A 38 11.45 -24.59 13.38
CA ARG A 38 12.38 -25.62 12.87
C ARG A 38 13.82 -25.37 13.33
N GLN A 39 14.26 -24.11 13.33
CA GLN A 39 15.60 -23.76 13.75
C GLN A 39 15.81 -23.98 15.25
N THR A 40 14.81 -23.64 16.08
CA THR A 40 14.90 -23.85 17.54
C THR A 40 14.84 -25.34 17.92
N SER A 41 14.00 -26.13 17.24
CA SER A 41 13.93 -27.58 17.47
C SER A 41 15.22 -28.31 17.04
N ALA A 42 15.86 -27.87 15.97
CA ALA A 42 17.17 -28.38 15.56
C ALA A 42 18.30 -27.99 16.54
N ALA A 43 18.19 -26.83 17.19
CA ALA A 43 19.24 -26.29 18.05
C ALA A 43 19.31 -26.90 19.47
N LYS A 44 18.35 -27.75 19.88
CA LYS A 44 18.28 -28.50 21.17
C LYS A 44 18.44 -27.71 22.49
N ASN A 45 18.78 -26.42 22.46
CA ASN A 45 19.25 -25.63 23.60
C ASN A 45 18.33 -24.47 23.99
N SER A 46 17.09 -24.44 23.49
CA SER A 46 16.14 -23.37 23.82
C SER A 46 14.74 -23.95 23.94
N ALA A 47 13.96 -23.41 24.89
CA ALA A 47 12.60 -23.83 25.20
C ALA A 47 11.78 -24.04 23.91
N ALA A 48 11.06 -25.17 23.85
CA ALA A 48 10.27 -25.54 22.68
C ALA A 48 9.34 -24.37 22.28
N VAL A 49 9.52 -23.85 21.06
CA VAL A 49 8.70 -22.75 20.54
C VAL A 49 7.38 -23.33 20.07
N GLU A 50 6.30 -22.91 20.72
CA GLU A 50 4.93 -23.27 20.37
C GLU A 50 4.27 -22.13 19.59
N LEU A 51 3.54 -22.47 18.52
CA LEU A 51 2.75 -21.51 17.77
C LEU A 51 1.47 -21.21 18.56
N VAL A 52 1.40 -20.03 19.16
CA VAL A 52 0.25 -19.60 19.97
C VAL A 52 -0.93 -19.16 19.09
N ASP A 53 -0.61 -18.49 17.97
CA ASP A 53 -1.61 -17.99 17.03
C ASP A 53 -1.04 -18.02 15.60
N ALA A 54 -1.87 -18.41 14.64
CA ALA A 54 -1.50 -18.44 13.23
C ALA A 54 -1.92 -17.13 12.56
N ALA A 55 -1.09 -16.60 11.66
CA ALA A 55 -1.45 -15.40 10.93
C ALA A 55 -2.58 -15.70 9.95
N GLU A 56 -3.76 -15.14 10.20
CA GLU A 56 -4.88 -15.16 9.27
C GLU A 56 -4.86 -13.93 8.34
N PRO A 57 -5.29 -14.07 7.09
CA PRO A 57 -5.48 -12.92 6.21
C PRO A 57 -6.52 -11.98 6.83
N GLY A 58 -6.13 -10.74 7.12
CA GLY A 58 -7.08 -9.76 7.64
C GLY A 58 -8.26 -9.55 6.67
N ILE A 59 -9.49 -9.63 7.17
CA ILE A 59 -10.72 -9.47 6.37
C ILE A 59 -10.85 -8.06 5.76
N ARG A 60 -10.10 -7.09 6.29
CA ARG A 60 -10.13 -5.69 5.85
C ARG A 60 -8.80 -5.31 5.20
N PRO A 61 -8.82 -4.69 4.01
CA PRO A 61 -7.62 -4.20 3.35
C PRO A 61 -6.84 -3.24 4.26
N VAL A 62 -5.55 -3.50 4.48
CA VAL A 62 -4.67 -2.73 5.41
C VAL A 62 -4.08 -1.48 4.72
N ARG A 63 -4.85 -0.80 3.87
CA ARG A 63 -4.46 0.33 2.96
C ARG A 63 -3.84 -0.14 1.62
N PRO A 64 -3.93 0.63 0.51
CA PRO A 64 -4.35 2.04 0.40
C PRO A 64 -5.75 2.25 -0.20
N ASN A 65 -6.36 3.41 0.08
CA ASN A 65 -7.56 3.94 -0.58
C ASN A 65 -7.25 4.49 -1.98
N VAL A 66 -6.42 3.75 -2.74
CA VAL A 66 -5.96 4.09 -4.10
C VAL A 66 -7.10 4.58 -5.02
N PRO A 67 -8.29 3.93 -5.08
CA PRO A 67 -9.34 4.39 -5.99
C PRO A 67 -9.85 5.79 -5.62
N LEU A 68 -9.95 6.11 -4.32
CA LEU A 68 -10.40 7.41 -3.86
C LEU A 68 -9.39 8.51 -4.23
N SER A 69 -8.12 8.33 -3.88
CA SER A 69 -7.08 9.32 -4.17
C SER A 69 -6.91 9.57 -5.68
N LEU A 70 -7.02 8.51 -6.48
CA LEU A 70 -6.94 8.60 -7.94
C LEU A 70 -8.16 9.32 -8.54
N SER A 71 -9.35 9.07 -8.00
CA SER A 71 -10.59 9.73 -8.45
C SER A 71 -10.57 11.23 -8.16
N LEU A 72 -10.14 11.63 -6.96
CA LEU A 72 -10.00 13.04 -6.61
C LEU A 72 -9.01 13.76 -7.53
N GLY A 73 -7.88 13.13 -7.88
CA GLY A 73 -6.90 13.70 -8.81
C GLY A 73 -7.49 13.95 -10.20
N TRP A 74 -8.25 12.97 -10.73
CA TRP A 74 -8.94 13.12 -12.00
C TRP A 74 -9.95 14.26 -11.99
N ILE A 75 -10.80 14.33 -10.97
CA ILE A 75 -11.80 15.40 -10.84
C ILE A 75 -11.11 16.77 -10.76
N GLY A 76 -10.07 16.91 -9.94
CA GLY A 76 -9.30 18.15 -9.84
C GLY A 76 -8.70 18.58 -11.17
N SER A 77 -8.17 17.64 -11.96
CA SER A 77 -7.56 17.94 -13.27
C SER A 77 -8.56 18.49 -14.28
N VAL A 78 -9.79 17.95 -14.33
CA VAL A 78 -10.84 18.42 -15.25
C VAL A 78 -11.24 19.85 -14.92
N VAL A 79 -11.37 20.18 -13.63
CA VAL A 79 -11.71 21.54 -13.18
C VAL A 79 -10.62 22.53 -13.58
N VAL A 80 -9.35 22.20 -13.33
CA VAL A 80 -8.21 23.05 -13.68
C VAL A 80 -8.09 23.24 -15.20
N ALA A 81 -8.19 22.16 -15.99
CA ALA A 81 -8.12 22.23 -17.45
C ALA A 81 -9.23 23.12 -18.04
N THR A 82 -10.44 23.02 -17.49
CA THR A 82 -11.59 23.83 -17.94
C THR A 82 -11.36 25.32 -17.64
N LEU A 83 -10.88 25.65 -16.43
CA LEU A 83 -10.54 27.03 -16.06
C LEU A 83 -9.44 27.62 -16.95
N VAL A 84 -8.38 26.85 -17.19
CA VAL A 84 -7.28 27.26 -18.09
C VAL A 84 -7.78 27.49 -19.51
N ALA A 85 -8.64 26.61 -20.05
CA ALA A 85 -9.20 26.77 -21.38
C ALA A 85 -10.07 28.04 -21.52
N LEU A 86 -10.84 28.40 -20.49
CA LEU A 86 -11.63 29.63 -20.48
C LEU A 86 -10.75 30.88 -20.45
N LEU A 87 -9.68 30.86 -19.66
CA LEU A 87 -8.70 31.96 -19.61
C LEU A 87 -7.98 32.13 -20.96
N LEU A 88 -7.50 31.03 -21.55
CA LEU A 88 -6.85 31.05 -22.86
C LEU A 88 -7.81 31.50 -23.96
N ARG A 89 -9.09 31.11 -23.92
CA ARG A 89 -10.10 31.60 -24.89
C ARG A 89 -10.28 33.13 -24.85
N GLY A 90 -10.08 33.76 -23.70
CA GLY A 90 -10.10 35.22 -23.57
C GLY A 90 -8.80 35.90 -24.03
N TRP A 91 -7.68 35.19 -23.94
CA TRP A 91 -6.35 35.72 -24.27
C TRP A 91 -5.89 35.44 -25.71
N LEU A 92 -6.46 34.43 -26.38
CA LEU A 92 -6.10 34.11 -27.77
C LEU A 92 -6.64 35.19 -28.73
N PRO A 93 -5.75 35.90 -29.45
CA PRO A 93 -6.15 36.95 -30.37
C PRO A 93 -6.77 36.30 -31.64
N LYS A 94 -7.99 36.71 -32.00
CA LYS A 94 -8.82 36.08 -33.05
C LYS A 94 -8.52 36.58 -34.48
N ASN A 95 -7.42 37.26 -34.68
CA ASN A 95 -7.05 37.94 -35.92
C ASN A 95 -6.23 37.02 -36.84
N ALA A 96 -6.89 36.06 -37.47
CA ALA A 96 -6.32 35.30 -38.58
C ALA A 96 -7.39 34.84 -39.59
N ARG A 97 -8.04 35.79 -40.28
CA ARG A 97 -8.53 35.66 -41.67
C ARG A 97 -9.23 36.94 -42.14
N SER A 98 -8.44 37.85 -42.69
CA SER A 98 -8.92 38.86 -43.64
C SER A 98 -7.73 39.21 -44.54
N GLY A 99 -7.39 38.28 -45.43
CA GLY A 99 -6.33 38.44 -46.41
C GLY A 99 -6.79 37.88 -47.74
N SER A 100 -7.04 38.80 -48.67
CA SER A 100 -7.03 38.68 -50.13
C SER A 100 -7.93 37.63 -50.79
N THR A 101 -8.83 38.09 -51.65
CA THR A 101 -8.58 38.14 -53.11
C THR A 101 -9.72 38.90 -53.84
N PRO A 102 -9.45 39.43 -55.04
CA PRO A 102 -9.93 40.73 -55.53
C PRO A 102 -11.34 40.77 -56.12
#